data_AF-A0A524CY72-F1
#
_entry.id   AF-A0A524CY72-F1
#
_cell.length_a   1.000
_cell.length_b   1.000
_cell.length_c   1.000
_cell.angle_alpha   90.00
_cell.angle_beta   90.00
_cell.angle_gamma   90.00
#
_symmetry.space_group_name_H-M   'P 1'
#
loop_
_entity.id
_entity.type
_entity.pdbx_description
1 polymer ?
#
loop_
_entity_poly.entity_id
_entity_poly.type
_entity_poly.pdbx_seq_one_letter_code
_entity_poly.pdbx_strand_id
1 'polypeptide(L)'
;MDLTEVKDDLEGTWWHYIRSDDFGFQGKVKNLKDFEAEPGDILIHKQIKKGDKFPTIRYHLVQDKGTEVIENPQVKELLAKKLVEYVKKHKHLPYACEVAKFFKNKNAQVNYSPTEYDNFALKVIPKVHEIANTEEFFSDLESDSNPLGEDAEETPEGGEEEVWYIESSSDKSKKYKVTKNSNGSYSCTCPHHVFRKAECKHIKEVKRSQS
;
A
#
# COMPACT_ATOMS: atom_id res chain seq x y z
N MET A 1 16.55 7.79 -9.04
CA MET A 1 16.93 6.45 -9.54
C MET A 1 15.91 5.99 -10.57
N ASP A 2 16.30 5.15 -11.53
CA ASP A 2 15.36 4.60 -12.54
C ASP A 2 14.85 3.23 -12.11
N LEU A 3 13.60 3.18 -11.62
CA LEU A 3 12.91 1.96 -11.21
C LEU A 3 12.55 1.05 -12.40
N THR A 4 12.55 1.58 -13.62
CA THR A 4 12.30 0.78 -14.83
C THR A 4 13.52 -0.05 -15.26
N GLU A 5 14.69 0.23 -14.68
CA GLU A 5 15.94 -0.50 -14.95
C GLU A 5 16.32 -1.51 -13.84
N VAL A 6 15.51 -1.60 -12.78
CA VAL A 6 15.75 -2.54 -11.68
C VAL A 6 15.58 -3.98 -12.18
N LYS A 7 16.56 -4.84 -11.87
CA LYS A 7 16.60 -6.24 -12.32
C LYS A 7 16.20 -7.18 -11.20
N ASP A 8 14.91 -7.50 -11.12
CA ASP A 8 14.36 -8.29 -10.01
C ASP A 8 13.47 -9.46 -10.41
N ASP A 9 13.42 -9.80 -11.71
CA ASP A 9 12.56 -10.82 -12.35
C ASP A 9 11.09 -10.45 -12.56
N LEU A 10 10.71 -9.22 -12.23
CA LEU A 10 9.38 -8.67 -12.47
C LEU A 10 9.39 -7.65 -13.62
N GLU A 11 8.34 -7.62 -14.42
CA GLU A 11 8.22 -6.76 -15.62
C GLU A 11 7.22 -5.61 -15.43
N GLY A 12 6.70 -5.44 -14.20
CA GLY A 12 5.64 -4.49 -13.88
C GLY A 12 6.15 -3.07 -13.59
N THR A 13 5.20 -2.16 -13.42
CA THR A 13 5.43 -0.80 -12.91
C THR A 13 4.77 -0.59 -11.55
N TRP A 14 4.34 -1.67 -10.91
CA TRP A 14 3.61 -1.62 -9.65
C TRP A 14 4.59 -1.59 -8.49
N TRP A 15 4.99 -0.37 -8.15
CA TRP A 15 5.91 -0.08 -7.06
C TRP A 15 5.17 0.61 -5.91
N HIS A 16 5.39 0.11 -4.70
CA HIS A 16 5.13 0.85 -3.46
C HIS A 16 6.45 1.32 -2.86
N TYR A 17 6.38 2.38 -2.07
CA TYR A 17 7.53 2.95 -1.37
C TYR A 17 7.22 3.13 0.11
N ILE A 18 8.19 2.77 0.95
CA ILE A 18 8.20 3.01 2.39
C ILE A 18 9.42 3.84 2.72
N ARG A 19 9.20 5.09 3.15
CA ARG A 19 10.23 5.91 3.78
C ARG A 19 10.45 5.42 5.19
N SER A 20 11.56 4.75 5.43
CA SER A 20 11.72 3.93 6.64
C SER A 20 11.94 4.76 7.90
N ASP A 21 12.39 5.99 7.76
CA ASP A 21 12.68 6.88 8.90
C ASP A 21 11.43 7.40 9.61
N ASP A 22 10.31 7.53 8.91
CA ASP A 22 9.04 8.04 9.47
C ASP A 22 7.81 7.23 9.07
N PHE A 23 8.01 6.07 8.44
CA PHE A 23 6.96 5.18 7.95
C PHE A 23 6.02 5.87 6.95
N GLY A 24 6.54 6.86 6.23
CA GLY A 24 5.88 7.39 5.05
C GLY A 24 5.59 6.27 4.05
N PHE A 25 4.36 6.22 3.54
CA PHE A 25 3.96 5.22 2.57
C PHE A 25 3.42 5.85 1.30
N GLN A 26 3.83 5.30 0.16
CA GLN A 26 3.27 5.63 -1.14
C GLN A 26 2.85 4.36 -1.85
N GLY A 27 1.54 4.15 -2.00
CA GLY A 27 0.96 2.98 -2.67
C GLY A 27 1.10 2.99 -4.19
N LYS A 28 1.47 4.13 -4.78
CA LYS A 28 1.73 4.24 -6.22
C LYS A 28 2.88 5.19 -6.46
N VAL A 29 4.06 4.64 -6.74
CA VAL A 29 5.21 5.44 -7.09
C VAL A 29 5.00 6.11 -8.46
N LYS A 30 5.06 7.45 -8.47
CA LYS A 30 5.05 8.27 -9.69
C LYS A 30 6.49 8.50 -10.15
N ASN A 31 6.68 8.90 -11.42
CA ASN A 31 7.99 9.27 -11.98
C ASN A 31 9.07 8.16 -11.87
N LEU A 32 8.76 6.94 -12.31
CA LEU A 32 9.64 5.77 -12.17
C LEU A 32 11.08 5.98 -12.67
N LYS A 33 11.30 6.81 -13.69
CA LYS A 33 12.63 7.07 -14.26
C LYS A 33 13.52 7.97 -13.40
N ASP A 34 12.90 8.76 -12.52
CA ASP A 34 13.60 9.73 -11.69
C ASP A 34 13.00 9.74 -10.28
N PHE A 35 12.88 8.54 -9.71
CA PHE A 35 12.33 8.38 -8.38
C PHE A 35 13.37 8.72 -7.31
N GLU A 36 13.00 9.56 -6.34
CA GLU A 36 13.86 9.95 -5.23
C GLU A 36 13.54 9.09 -4.00
N ALA A 37 14.57 8.44 -3.44
CA ALA A 37 14.49 7.69 -2.19
C ALA A 37 15.84 7.76 -1.47
N GLU A 38 15.82 7.62 -0.15
CA GLU A 38 17.02 7.71 0.68
C GLU A 38 17.59 6.31 0.97
N PRO A 39 18.92 6.18 1.13
CA PRO A 39 19.54 4.93 1.58
C PRO A 39 18.90 4.41 2.87
N GLY A 40 18.50 3.14 2.87
CA GLY A 40 17.76 2.53 3.97
C GLY A 40 16.24 2.49 3.79
N ASP A 41 15.70 3.19 2.80
CA ASP A 41 14.29 3.07 2.43
C ASP A 41 13.96 1.73 1.77
N ILE A 42 12.67 1.41 1.72
CA ILE A 42 12.18 0.14 1.20
C ILE A 42 11.26 0.38 0.01
N LEU A 43 11.54 -0.30 -1.09
CA LEU A 43 10.69 -0.37 -2.28
C LEU A 43 10.06 -1.76 -2.37
N ILE A 44 8.80 -1.83 -2.79
CA ILE A 44 8.07 -3.09 -2.98
C ILE A 44 7.61 -3.17 -4.42
N HIS A 45 8.18 -4.07 -5.21
CA HIS A 45 7.75 -4.35 -6.57
C HIS A 45 6.79 -5.53 -6.58
N LYS A 46 5.65 -5.36 -7.26
CA LYS A 46 4.60 -6.38 -7.35
C LYS A 46 4.26 -6.70 -8.80
N GLN A 47 3.97 -7.95 -9.09
CA GLN A 47 3.46 -8.36 -10.40
C GLN A 47 2.50 -9.54 -10.27
N ILE A 48 1.31 -9.45 -10.87
CA ILE A 48 0.43 -10.60 -11.04
C ILE A 48 0.77 -11.25 -12.39
N LYS A 49 1.35 -12.45 -12.38
CA LYS A 49 1.66 -13.17 -13.62
C LYS A 49 0.39 -13.81 -14.18
N LYS A 50 0.37 -14.04 -15.49
CA LYS A 50 -0.79 -14.62 -16.17
C LYS A 50 -1.13 -16.00 -15.59
N GLY A 51 -2.32 -16.09 -14.99
CA GLY A 51 -2.82 -17.33 -14.37
C GLY A 51 -2.66 -17.38 -12.85
N ASP A 52 -1.91 -16.44 -12.26
CA ASP A 52 -1.75 -16.35 -10.81
C ASP A 52 -2.92 -15.59 -10.17
N LYS A 53 -3.28 -16.02 -8.96
CA LYS A 53 -4.32 -15.35 -8.14
C LYS A 53 -3.74 -14.26 -7.23
N PHE A 54 -2.44 -14.30 -6.98
CA PHE A 54 -1.74 -13.43 -6.04
C PHE A 54 -0.51 -12.82 -6.70
N PRO A 55 -0.13 -11.59 -6.34
CA PRO A 55 1.08 -10.99 -6.88
C PRO A 55 2.33 -11.71 -6.37
N THR A 56 3.32 -11.84 -7.25
CA THR A 56 4.72 -12.02 -6.85
C THR A 56 5.21 -10.69 -6.29
N ILE A 57 5.94 -10.74 -5.17
CA ILE A 57 6.46 -9.55 -4.48
C ILE A 57 7.98 -9.64 -4.38
N ARG A 58 8.66 -8.53 -4.64
CA ARG A 58 10.10 -8.32 -4.38
C ARG A 58 10.26 -7.11 -3.48
N TYR A 59 11.12 -7.23 -2.47
CA TYR A 59 11.48 -6.13 -1.58
C TYR A 59 12.88 -5.66 -1.94
N HIS A 60 13.03 -4.36 -1.99
CA HIS A 60 14.26 -3.68 -2.38
C HIS A 60 14.68 -2.75 -1.27
N LEU A 61 15.89 -2.93 -0.75
CA LEU A 61 16.55 -1.97 0.12
C LEU A 61 17.25 -0.92 -0.74
N VAL A 62 16.94 0.34 -0.53
CA VAL A 62 17.61 1.45 -1.22
C VAL A 62 19.02 1.62 -0.67
N GLN A 63 19.98 1.74 -1.58
CA GLN A 63 21.42 1.94 -1.33
C GLN A 63 21.87 3.23 -2.04
N ASP A 64 23.06 3.73 -1.71
CA ASP A 64 23.61 4.95 -2.34
C ASP A 64 23.68 4.90 -3.88
N LYS A 65 23.78 3.69 -4.46
CA LYS A 65 23.98 3.46 -5.91
C LYS A 65 22.97 2.50 -6.53
N GLY A 66 21.76 2.40 -5.98
CA GLY A 66 20.70 1.57 -6.53
C GLY A 66 19.90 0.86 -5.47
N THR A 67 19.50 -0.38 -5.74
CA THR A 67 18.72 -1.19 -4.81
C THR A 67 19.29 -2.60 -4.69
N GLU A 68 19.06 -3.23 -3.54
CA GLU A 68 19.39 -4.63 -3.27
C GLU A 68 18.11 -5.39 -2.97
N VAL A 69 17.90 -6.55 -3.63
CA VAL A 69 16.78 -7.42 -3.31
C VAL A 69 17.01 -8.04 -1.94
N ILE A 70 16.06 -7.86 -1.03
CA ILE A 70 16.11 -8.41 0.32
C ILE A 70 14.87 -9.26 0.61
N GLU A 71 15.00 -10.17 1.57
CA GLU A 71 13.92 -11.04 1.99
C GLU A 71 13.00 -10.34 3.00
N ASN A 72 11.72 -10.74 3.04
CA ASN A 72 10.73 -10.18 3.97
C ASN A 72 11.17 -10.21 5.47
N PRO A 73 11.85 -11.25 5.98
CA PRO A 73 12.39 -11.20 7.34
C PRO A 73 13.36 -10.04 7.59
N GLN A 74 14.20 -9.69 6.60
CA GLN A 74 15.15 -8.58 6.69
C GLN A 74 14.42 -7.23 6.68
N VAL A 75 13.39 -7.09 5.84
CA VAL A 75 12.48 -5.91 5.84
C VAL A 75 11.89 -5.70 7.22
N LYS A 76 11.34 -6.76 7.82
CA LYS A 76 10.73 -6.70 9.16
C LYS A 76 11.72 -6.34 10.26
N GLU A 77 12.94 -6.87 10.20
CA GLU A 77 14.00 -6.54 11.15
C GLU A 77 14.42 -5.06 11.04
N LEU A 78 14.61 -4.57 9.82
CA LEU A 78 14.93 -3.17 9.55
C LEU A 78 13.83 -2.22 10.05
N LEU A 79 12.58 -2.50 9.68
CA LEU A 79 11.43 -1.70 10.11
C LEU A 79 11.21 -1.76 11.62
N ALA A 80 11.41 -2.92 12.27
CA ALA A 80 11.32 -3.01 13.73
C ALA A 80 12.37 -2.11 14.43
N LYS A 81 13.59 -2.04 13.89
CA LYS A 81 14.63 -1.14 14.39
C LYS A 81 14.21 0.32 14.21
N LYS A 82 13.78 0.70 13.00
CA LYS A 82 13.34 2.07 12.68
C LYS A 82 12.12 2.51 13.48
N LEU A 83 11.19 1.60 13.76
CA LEU A 83 10.04 1.86 14.63
C LEU A 83 10.48 2.30 16.02
N VAL A 84 11.44 1.59 16.63
CA VAL A 84 11.93 1.95 17.96
C VAL A 84 12.66 3.29 17.93
N GLU A 85 13.48 3.54 16.92
CA GLU A 85 14.16 4.83 16.72
C GLU A 85 13.15 5.98 16.63
N TYR A 86 12.10 5.80 15.83
CA TYR A 86 11.00 6.75 15.68
C TYR A 86 10.31 7.05 17.01
N VAL A 87 9.83 6.02 17.70
CA VAL A 87 9.11 6.17 18.98
C VAL A 87 9.99 6.81 20.05
N LYS A 88 11.29 6.46 20.10
CA LYS A 88 12.24 7.11 21.02
C LYS A 88 12.31 8.62 20.79
N LYS A 89 12.34 9.05 19.53
CA LYS A 89 12.50 10.45 19.09
C LYS A 89 11.20 11.25 19.18
N HIS A 90 10.09 10.68 18.74
CA HIS A 90 8.82 11.40 18.53
C HIS A 90 7.80 11.18 19.64
N LYS A 91 7.94 10.10 20.44
CA LYS A 91 6.97 9.69 21.47
C LYS A 91 5.56 9.44 20.93
N HIS A 92 5.44 9.08 19.65
CA HIS A 92 4.23 8.64 18.97
C HIS A 92 4.49 7.33 18.21
N LEU A 93 3.42 6.64 17.82
CA LEU A 93 3.47 5.56 16.85
C LEU A 93 3.50 6.15 15.42
N PRO A 94 4.36 5.63 14.53
CA PRO A 94 4.34 6.05 13.13
C PRO A 94 3.01 5.73 12.44
N TYR A 95 2.83 6.30 11.25
CA TYR A 95 1.70 6.00 10.38
C TYR A 95 1.48 4.49 10.22
N ALA A 96 0.21 4.09 10.34
CA ALA A 96 -0.28 2.72 10.16
C ALA A 96 0.40 1.67 11.06
N CYS A 97 1.02 2.08 12.17
CA CYS A 97 1.52 1.19 13.19
C CYS A 97 0.51 1.01 14.34
N GLU A 98 0.25 -0.24 14.70
CA GLU A 98 -0.61 -0.62 15.83
C GLU A 98 0.07 -1.69 16.69
N VAL A 99 0.05 -1.51 18.01
CA VAL A 99 0.56 -2.49 18.95
C VAL A 99 -0.41 -3.68 19.03
N ALA A 100 -0.08 -4.76 18.34
CA ALA A 100 -0.95 -5.92 18.22
C ALA A 100 -0.93 -6.81 19.48
N LYS A 101 0.24 -6.99 20.11
CA LYS A 101 0.38 -7.94 21.23
C LYS A 101 1.64 -7.73 22.06
N PHE A 102 1.49 -7.90 23.38
CA PHE A 102 2.60 -8.13 24.30
C PHE A 102 2.73 -9.61 24.65
N PHE A 103 3.97 -10.10 24.69
CA PHE A 103 4.27 -11.50 25.00
C PHE A 103 4.80 -11.65 26.43
N LYS A 104 4.60 -12.83 27.03
CA LYS A 104 5.09 -13.16 28.39
C LYS A 104 6.60 -13.00 28.56
N ASN A 105 7.37 -13.10 27.48
CA ASN A 105 8.82 -12.89 27.48
C ASN A 105 9.22 -11.42 27.35
N LYS A 106 8.27 -10.48 27.52
CA LYS A 106 8.44 -9.03 27.40
C LYS A 106 8.67 -8.53 25.98
N ASN A 107 8.58 -9.38 24.96
CA ASN A 107 8.58 -8.89 23.58
C ASN A 107 7.25 -8.21 23.25
N ALA A 108 7.26 -7.34 22.25
CA ALA A 108 6.04 -6.81 21.64
C ALA A 108 5.99 -7.18 20.15
N GLN A 109 4.78 -7.26 19.62
CA GLN A 109 4.51 -7.25 18.18
C GLN A 109 3.74 -5.97 17.86
N VAL A 110 4.26 -5.21 16.91
CA VAL A 110 3.62 -4.05 16.32
C VAL A 110 3.36 -4.37 14.85
N ASN A 111 2.13 -4.21 14.39
CA ASN A 111 1.80 -4.38 12.97
C ASN A 111 1.97 -3.04 12.28
N TYR A 112 2.74 -3.00 11.20
CA TYR A 112 2.74 -1.89 10.23
C TYR A 112 1.89 -2.32 9.03
N SER A 113 0.74 -1.66 8.84
CA SER A 113 -0.27 -2.06 7.84
C SER A 113 -0.72 -0.86 6.99
N PRO A 114 0.16 -0.30 6.15
CA PRO A 114 -0.16 0.88 5.35
C PRO A 114 -1.28 0.67 4.32
N THR A 115 -1.56 -0.58 3.96
CA THR A 115 -2.72 -1.00 3.14
C THR A 115 -3.30 -2.30 3.70
N GLU A 116 -4.47 -2.73 3.21
CA GLU A 116 -5.04 -4.04 3.57
C GLU A 116 -4.22 -5.25 3.07
N TYR A 117 -3.36 -5.05 2.06
CA TYR A 117 -2.56 -6.10 1.44
C TYR A 117 -1.10 -6.10 1.90
N ASP A 118 -0.60 -4.98 2.41
CA ASP A 118 0.76 -4.83 2.91
C ASP A 118 0.74 -4.82 4.44
N ASN A 119 1.10 -5.95 5.05
CA ASN A 119 1.14 -6.08 6.51
C ASN A 119 2.48 -6.66 6.97
N PHE A 120 3.14 -5.92 7.85
CA PHE A 120 4.41 -6.30 8.47
C PHE A 120 4.22 -6.46 9.98
N ALA A 121 4.20 -7.70 10.46
CA ALA A 121 4.29 -8.01 11.89
C ALA A 121 5.73 -7.79 12.39
N LEU A 122 5.99 -6.62 12.96
CA LEU A 122 7.29 -6.20 13.48
C LEU A 122 7.47 -6.69 14.91
N LYS A 123 8.53 -7.48 15.15
CA LYS A 123 8.83 -8.03 16.47
C LYS A 123 9.85 -7.16 17.18
N VAL A 124 9.45 -6.54 18.29
CA VAL A 124 10.32 -5.72 19.12
C VAL A 124 10.83 -6.56 20.29
N ILE A 125 12.14 -6.80 20.32
CA ILE A 125 12.83 -7.54 21.39
C ILE A 125 13.54 -6.52 22.30
N PRO A 126 13.16 -6.36 23.58
CA PRO A 126 13.67 -5.30 24.43
C PRO A 126 15.20 -5.26 24.51
N LYS A 127 15.85 -6.43 24.62
CA LYS A 127 17.32 -6.54 24.67
C LYS A 127 18.03 -6.07 23.41
N VAL A 128 17.43 -6.27 22.23
CA VAL A 128 18.03 -5.90 20.94
C VAL A 128 17.91 -4.39 20.72
N HIS A 129 16.83 -3.77 21.21
CA HIS A 129 16.54 -2.36 20.96
C HIS A 129 16.76 -1.45 22.17
N GLU A 130 17.40 -1.97 23.23
CA GLU A 130 17.69 -1.23 24.46
C GLU A 130 16.44 -0.60 25.08
N ILE A 131 15.36 -1.39 25.17
CA ILE A 131 14.11 -1.02 25.82
C ILE A 131 14.01 -1.79 27.14
N ALA A 132 13.70 -1.11 28.24
CA ALA A 132 13.56 -1.74 29.55
C ALA A 132 12.26 -2.55 29.67
N ASN A 133 11.14 -1.95 29.26
CA ASN A 133 9.81 -2.54 29.28
C ASN A 133 9.05 -2.11 28.02
N THR A 134 8.61 -3.07 27.20
CA THR A 134 7.90 -2.77 25.94
C THR A 134 6.48 -2.27 26.17
N GLU A 135 5.80 -2.71 27.24
CA GLU A 135 4.43 -2.28 27.55
C GLU A 135 4.40 -0.80 27.92
N GLU A 136 5.28 -0.37 28.82
CA GLU A 136 5.48 1.04 29.18
C GLU A 136 6.04 1.87 28.03
N PHE A 137 6.90 1.27 27.18
CA PHE A 137 7.47 1.99 26.03
C PHE A 137 6.42 2.35 24.98
N PHE A 138 5.40 1.51 24.82
CA PHE A 138 4.33 1.69 23.84
C PHE A 138 2.99 2.13 24.47
N SER A 139 2.95 2.42 25.77
CA SER A 139 1.72 2.86 26.44
C SER A 139 1.38 4.29 26.06
N ASP A 140 0.08 4.54 25.84
CA ASP A 140 -0.49 5.87 25.61
C ASP A 140 0.10 6.63 24.41
N LEU A 141 0.66 5.90 23.43
CA LEU A 141 1.14 6.50 22.19
C LEU A 141 -0.02 6.68 21.19
N GLU A 142 -0.16 7.89 20.66
CA GLU A 142 -1.04 8.18 19.53
C GLU A 142 -0.35 7.81 18.20
N SER A 143 -1.13 7.53 17.16
CA SER A 143 -0.64 7.25 15.82
C SER A 143 -0.58 8.50 14.96
N ASP A 144 0.53 8.70 14.25
CA ASP A 144 0.68 9.80 13.30
C ASP A 144 -0.03 9.52 11.96
N SER A 145 -0.30 10.58 11.21
CA SER A 145 -0.80 10.51 9.82
C SER A 145 0.34 10.18 8.84
N ASN A 146 0.00 9.70 7.64
CA ASN A 146 1.00 9.42 6.60
C ASN A 146 1.80 10.70 6.24
N PRO A 147 3.12 10.76 6.50
CA PRO A 147 3.92 11.95 6.25
C PRO A 147 4.17 12.24 4.76
N LEU A 148 3.85 11.29 3.87
CA LEU A 148 3.88 11.50 2.41
C LEU A 148 2.54 12.00 1.84
N GLY A 149 1.52 12.17 2.68
CA GLY A 149 0.19 12.61 2.30
C GLY A 149 -0.75 11.46 1.90
N GLU A 150 -2.01 11.81 1.65
CA GLU A 150 -3.04 10.87 1.18
C GLU A 150 -2.88 10.63 -0.33
N ASP A 151 -1.89 9.83 -0.74
CA ASP A 151 -2.00 9.17 -2.03
C ASP A 151 -3.08 8.09 -1.85
N ALA A 152 -4.32 8.46 -2.21
CA ALA A 152 -5.48 7.56 -2.20
C ALA A 152 -5.10 6.22 -2.83
N GLU A 153 -5.51 5.13 -2.18
CA GLU A 153 -5.42 3.76 -2.69
C GLU A 153 -6.15 3.67 -4.04
N GLU A 154 -5.51 4.08 -5.12
CA GLU A 154 -5.80 3.59 -6.46
C GLU A 154 -4.90 2.40 -6.64
N THR A 155 -5.40 1.22 -6.23
CA THR A 155 -4.88 -0.05 -6.73
C THR A 155 -4.58 0.10 -8.21
N PRO A 156 -3.37 -0.20 -8.70
CA PRO A 156 -3.15 -0.28 -10.11
C PRO A 156 -3.90 -1.51 -10.60
N GLU A 157 -5.18 -1.34 -10.95
CA GLU A 157 -5.83 -2.25 -11.88
C GLU A 157 -4.99 -2.22 -13.14
N GLY A 158 -4.35 -3.36 -13.43
CA GLY A 158 -3.78 -3.58 -14.75
C GLY A 158 -4.91 -3.50 -15.76
N GLY A 159 -4.90 -2.44 -16.57
CA GLY A 159 -5.83 -2.23 -17.68
C GLY A 159 -6.25 -0.76 -17.73
N GLU A 160 -6.19 -0.14 -18.90
CA GLU A 160 -6.84 1.15 -19.14
C GLU A 160 -8.34 1.01 -18.79
N GLU A 161 -8.73 1.49 -17.61
CA GLU A 161 -10.13 1.53 -17.21
C GLU A 161 -10.84 2.57 -18.08
N GLU A 162 -11.69 2.10 -18.99
CA GLU A 162 -12.61 3.00 -19.68
C GLU A 162 -13.70 3.44 -18.69
N VAL A 163 -13.81 4.76 -18.48
CA VAL A 163 -14.76 5.36 -17.52
C VAL A 163 -15.75 6.28 -18.24
N TRP A 164 -17.03 6.12 -17.94
CA TRP A 164 -18.12 6.99 -18.43
C TRP A 164 -18.92 7.60 -17.28
N TYR A 165 -19.43 8.81 -17.50
CA TYR A 165 -20.35 9.49 -16.60
C TYR A 165 -21.70 9.63 -17.27
N ILE A 166 -22.68 8.86 -16.80
CA ILE A 166 -24.04 8.81 -17.36
C ILE A 166 -25.00 9.59 -16.47
N GLU A 167 -25.78 10.49 -17.06
CA GLU A 167 -26.78 11.28 -16.33
C GLU A 167 -27.95 10.42 -15.87
N SER A 168 -28.46 10.71 -14.66
CA SER A 168 -29.65 10.06 -14.15
C SER A 168 -30.88 10.48 -14.94
N SER A 169 -31.58 9.50 -15.51
CA SER A 169 -32.83 9.76 -16.26
C SER A 169 -33.94 10.43 -15.45
N SER A 170 -33.87 10.38 -14.11
CA SER A 170 -34.87 10.95 -13.21
C SER A 170 -34.43 12.29 -12.61
N ASP A 171 -33.14 12.61 -12.66
CA ASP A 171 -32.57 13.80 -12.01
C ASP A 171 -31.30 14.21 -12.75
N LYS A 172 -31.41 15.16 -13.68
CA LYS A 172 -30.29 15.58 -14.54
C LYS A 172 -29.10 16.18 -13.78
N SER A 173 -29.28 16.52 -12.50
CA SER A 173 -28.18 16.99 -11.65
C SER A 173 -27.26 15.85 -11.18
N LYS A 174 -27.68 14.59 -11.30
CA LYS A 174 -26.92 13.42 -10.84
C LYS A 174 -26.27 12.69 -12.00
N LYS A 175 -24.99 12.38 -11.84
CA LYS A 175 -24.22 11.53 -12.77
C LYS A 175 -23.74 10.28 -12.06
N TYR A 176 -23.79 9.15 -12.75
CA TYR A 176 -23.28 7.88 -12.27
C TYR A 176 -22.04 7.50 -13.06
N LYS A 177 -20.98 7.09 -12.33
CA LYS A 177 -19.74 6.58 -12.92
C LYS A 177 -19.97 5.13 -13.33
N VAL A 178 -19.65 4.79 -14.57
CA VAL A 178 -19.57 3.43 -15.08
C VAL A 178 -18.11 3.15 -15.42
N THR A 179 -17.55 2.07 -14.89
CA THR A 179 -16.18 1.65 -15.15
C THR A 179 -16.19 0.28 -15.81
N LYS A 180 -15.42 0.12 -16.90
CA LYS A 180 -15.14 -1.18 -17.49
C LYS A 180 -13.82 -1.69 -16.92
N ASN A 181 -13.93 -2.71 -16.10
CA ASN A 181 -12.80 -3.33 -15.43
C ASN A 181 -11.98 -4.14 -16.46
N SER A 182 -10.71 -4.40 -16.16
CA SER A 182 -9.78 -5.13 -17.02
C SER A 182 -10.24 -6.55 -17.42
N ASN A 183 -11.06 -7.20 -16.60
CA ASN A 183 -11.65 -8.51 -16.88
C ASN A 183 -12.88 -8.44 -17.83
N GLY A 184 -13.21 -7.27 -18.38
CA GLY A 184 -14.37 -7.05 -19.25
C GLY A 184 -15.71 -6.92 -18.50
N SER A 185 -15.71 -6.99 -17.17
CA SER A 185 -16.89 -6.69 -16.36
C SER A 185 -17.11 -5.18 -16.24
N TYR A 186 -18.33 -4.78 -15.90
CA TYR A 186 -18.70 -3.38 -15.73
C TYR A 186 -19.18 -3.15 -14.30
N SER A 187 -18.72 -2.06 -13.69
CA SER A 187 -19.22 -1.55 -12.41
C SER A 187 -19.92 -0.21 -12.60
N CYS A 188 -20.90 0.10 -11.75
CA CYS A 188 -21.62 1.37 -11.81
C CYS A 188 -21.98 1.89 -10.41
N THR A 189 -21.83 3.19 -10.17
CA THR A 189 -22.13 3.82 -8.87
C THR A 189 -23.62 4.04 -8.62
N CYS A 190 -24.51 3.59 -9.51
CA CYS A 190 -25.94 3.80 -9.32
C CYS A 190 -26.53 2.86 -8.25
N PRO A 191 -27.57 3.29 -7.52
CA PRO A 191 -28.19 2.48 -6.45
C PRO A 191 -28.61 1.08 -6.93
N HIS A 192 -29.12 0.96 -8.16
CA HIS A 192 -29.54 -0.33 -8.70
C HIS A 192 -28.39 -1.33 -8.79
N HIS A 193 -27.20 -0.89 -9.22
CA HIS A 193 -26.04 -1.77 -9.33
C HIS A 193 -25.41 -2.01 -7.96
N VAL A 194 -25.24 -0.97 -7.15
CA VAL A 194 -24.66 -1.06 -5.80
C VAL A 194 -25.45 -2.02 -4.90
N PHE A 195 -26.78 -1.89 -4.85
CA PHE A 195 -27.61 -2.70 -3.95
C PHE A 195 -28.00 -4.06 -4.50
N ARG A 196 -28.25 -4.16 -5.81
CA ARG A 196 -28.75 -5.42 -6.41
C ARG A 196 -27.66 -6.25 -7.07
N LYS A 197 -26.43 -5.73 -7.20
CA LYS A 197 -25.31 -6.36 -7.91
C LYS A 197 -25.70 -6.85 -9.31
N ALA A 198 -26.66 -6.16 -9.93
CA ALA A 198 -27.24 -6.52 -11.21
C ALA A 198 -26.87 -5.48 -12.27
N GLU A 199 -26.90 -5.88 -13.53
CA GLU A 199 -26.66 -4.99 -14.65
C GLU A 199 -27.71 -3.88 -14.71
N CYS A 200 -27.28 -2.62 -14.56
CA CYS A 200 -28.16 -1.46 -14.54
C CYS A 200 -28.33 -0.85 -15.93
N LYS A 201 -29.28 0.09 -16.07
CA LYS A 201 -29.52 0.81 -17.33
C LYS A 201 -28.29 1.55 -17.87
N HIS A 202 -27.44 2.11 -16.99
CA HIS A 202 -26.25 2.86 -17.40
C HIS A 202 -25.18 1.94 -18.00
N ILE A 203 -24.99 0.74 -17.44
CA ILE A 203 -24.09 -0.27 -18.03
C ILE A 203 -24.59 -0.70 -19.41
N LYS A 204 -25.91 -0.92 -19.56
CA LYS A 204 -26.52 -1.27 -20.86
C LYS A 204 -26.37 -0.16 -21.90
N GLU A 205 -26.45 1.10 -21.47
CA GLU A 205 -26.25 2.26 -22.33
C GLU A 205 -24.81 2.31 -22.85
N VAL A 206 -23.82 2.21 -21.96
CA VAL A 206 -22.40 2.15 -22.34
C VAL A 206 -22.13 1.00 -23.31
N LYS A 207 -22.64 -0.21 -23.04
CA LYS A 207 -22.47 -1.36 -23.94
C LYS A 207 -23.07 -1.13 -25.33
N ARG A 208 -24.20 -0.44 -25.43
CA ARG A 208 -24.83 -0.09 -26.72
C ARG A 208 -24.01 0.93 -27.50
N SER A 209 -23.39 1.89 -26.83
CA SER A 209 -22.53 2.90 -27.48
C SER A 209 -21.22 2.32 -28.01
N GLN A 210 -20.83 1.12 -27.58
CA GLN A 210 -19.64 0.39 -28.06
C GLN A 210 -19.94 -0.63 -29.18
N SER A 211 -21.21 -0.86 -29.53
CA SER A 211 -21.65 -1.80 -30.57
C SER A 211 -21.89 -1.08 -31.90
#